data_AF-A0A7C2PHG3-F1
#
_entry.id   AF-A0A7C2PHG3-F1
#
_cell.length_a   1.000
_cell.length_b   1.000
_cell.length_c   1.000
_cell.angle_alpha   90.00
_cell.angle_beta   90.00
_cell.angle_gamma   90.00
#
_symmetry.space_group_name_H-M   'P 1'
#
loop_
_entity.id
_entity.type
_entity.pdbx_description
1 polymer ?
#
loop_
_entity_poly.entity_id
_entity_poly.type
_entity_poly.pdbx_seq_one_letter_code
_entity_poly.pdbx_strand_id
1 'polypeptide(L)'
;MIKTYNFIPLLWNAYPFHPHKPDDQWSNRTPTQGELLQGGTILKDLIGIFSIQRLIAMGNKAYDTLRGLGFQQVVKARHPAHGGKRDFIRGIQEILS
;
A
#
# COMPACT_ATOMS: atom_id res chain seq x y z
N MET A 1 3.77 23.57 6.87
CA MET A 1 4.80 23.00 7.76
C MET A 1 4.95 21.52 7.41
N ILE A 2 6.13 21.09 6.99
CA ILE A 2 6.43 19.65 6.83
C ILE A 2 6.62 19.10 8.24
N LYS A 3 5.75 18.17 8.69
CA LYS A 3 6.00 17.45 9.95
C LYS A 3 7.16 16.51 9.72
N THR A 4 8.19 16.62 10.55
CA THR A 4 9.32 15.69 10.56
C THR A 4 9.00 14.57 11.53
N TYR A 5 9.05 13.33 11.05
CA TYR A 5 8.92 12.14 11.89
C TYR A 5 10.30 11.54 12.11
N ASN A 6 10.56 10.95 13.28
CA ASN A 6 11.84 10.32 13.61
C ASN A 6 11.98 8.91 13.01
N PHE A 7 11.26 8.61 11.94
CA PHE A 7 11.31 7.36 11.20
C PHE A 7 11.15 7.62 9.70
N ILE A 8 11.63 6.69 8.89
CA ILE A 8 11.49 6.73 7.43
C ILE A 8 10.40 5.73 7.04
N PRO A 9 9.31 6.14 6.36
CA PRO A 9 8.28 5.21 5.92
C PRO A 9 8.79 4.37 4.74
N LEU A 10 8.52 3.07 4.77
CA LEU A 10 8.63 2.22 3.58
C LEU A 10 7.34 2.34 2.77
N LEU A 11 7.44 2.88 1.55
CA LEU A 11 6.34 2.91 0.60
C LEU A 11 6.42 1.69 -0.31
N TRP A 12 5.34 0.92 -0.38
CA TRP A 12 5.32 -0.32 -1.15
C TRP A 12 3.99 -0.54 -1.86
N ASN A 13 4.05 -1.14 -3.04
CA ASN A 13 2.87 -1.51 -3.82
C ASN A 13 2.41 -2.92 -3.45
N ALA A 14 1.10 -3.16 -3.46
CA ALA A 14 0.55 -4.51 -3.24
C ALA A 14 1.04 -5.53 -4.28
N TYR A 15 1.41 -5.06 -5.48
CA TYR A 15 2.17 -5.80 -6.47
C TYR A 15 3.29 -4.90 -6.99
N PRO A 16 4.57 -5.30 -6.86
CA PRO A 16 5.71 -4.40 -7.12
C PRO A 16 6.14 -4.33 -8.60
N PHE A 17 5.51 -5.09 -9.49
CA PHE A 17 5.86 -5.12 -10.91
C PHE A 17 4.86 -4.31 -11.76
N HIS A 18 5.15 -4.17 -13.06
CA HIS A 18 4.30 -3.50 -14.05
C HIS A 18 3.40 -4.50 -14.79
N PRO A 19 2.16 -4.73 -14.33
CA PRO A 19 1.22 -5.59 -15.03
C PRO A 19 0.69 -4.91 -16.29
N HIS A 20 0.91 -5.53 -17.44
CA HIS A 20 0.47 -5.05 -18.74
C HIS A 20 -0.39 -6.11 -19.45
N LYS A 21 -1.15 -5.67 -20.46
CA LYS A 21 -1.88 -6.57 -21.36
C LYS A 21 -0.86 -7.29 -22.27
N PRO A 22 -1.08 -8.57 -22.64
CA PRO A 22 -0.10 -9.34 -23.42
C PRO A 22 0.33 -8.70 -24.75
N ASP A 23 -0.55 -7.92 -25.37
CA ASP A 23 -0.38 -7.26 -26.66
C ASP A 23 0.06 -5.79 -26.56
N ASP A 24 0.15 -5.23 -25.35
CA ASP A 24 0.51 -3.82 -25.13
C ASP A 24 1.31 -3.66 -23.83
N GLN A 25 2.64 -3.65 -23.95
CA GLN A 25 3.58 -3.44 -22.83
C GLN A 25 3.46 -2.07 -22.15
N TRP A 26 2.88 -1.08 -22.84
CA TRP A 26 2.71 0.27 -22.32
C TRP A 26 1.39 0.43 -21.54
N SER A 27 0.47 -0.52 -21.69
CA SER A 27 -0.74 -0.54 -20.87
C SER A 27 -0.42 -0.83 -19.40
N ASN A 28 -1.31 -0.36 -18.52
CA ASN A 28 -1.32 -0.73 -17.13
C ASN A 28 -2.67 -1.40 -16.82
N ARG A 29 -2.65 -2.66 -16.39
CA ARG A 29 -3.84 -3.40 -15.97
C ARG A 29 -3.85 -3.57 -14.47
N THR A 30 -5.02 -3.82 -13.90
CA THR A 30 -5.10 -4.23 -12.49
C THR A 30 -4.36 -5.57 -12.31
N PRO A 31 -3.55 -5.73 -11.24
CA PRO A 31 -2.97 -7.03 -10.89
C PRO A 31 -4.07 -8.08 -10.66
N THR A 32 -3.80 -9.31 -11.08
CA THR A 32 -4.62 -10.49 -10.80
C THR A 32 -4.48 -10.90 -9.34
N GLN A 33 -5.39 -11.74 -8.85
CA GLN A 33 -5.28 -12.27 -7.48
C GLN A 33 -4.00 -13.08 -7.26
N GLY A 34 -3.55 -13.86 -8.25
CA GLY A 34 -2.28 -14.61 -8.18
C GLY A 34 -1.07 -13.70 -8.07
N GLU A 35 -1.04 -12.60 -8.82
CA GLU A 35 0.02 -11.58 -8.72
C GLU A 35 0.00 -10.86 -7.37
N LEU A 36 -1.18 -10.54 -6.83
CA LEU A 36 -1.30 -9.95 -5.49
C LEU A 36 -0.82 -10.92 -4.40
N LEU A 37 -1.05 -12.24 -4.55
CA LEU A 37 -0.52 -13.25 -3.64
C LEU A 37 1.01 -13.30 -3.67
N GLN A 38 1.62 -13.25 -4.87
CA GLN A 38 3.07 -13.17 -5.02
C GLN A 38 3.65 -11.89 -4.40
N GLY A 39 3.02 -10.73 -4.67
CA GLY A 39 3.38 -9.46 -4.05
C GLY A 39 3.26 -9.50 -2.53
N GLY A 40 2.27 -10.23 -2.01
CA GLY A 40 2.07 -10.47 -0.59
C GLY A 40 3.20 -11.24 0.09
N THR A 41 3.80 -12.22 -0.59
CA THR A 41 4.99 -12.93 -0.09
C THR A 41 6.17 -11.96 0.08
N ILE A 42 6.44 -11.15 -0.95
CA ILE A 42 7.52 -10.15 -0.90
C ILE A 42 7.26 -9.13 0.21
N LEU A 43 6.01 -8.68 0.37
CA LEU A 43 5.64 -7.76 1.44
C LEU A 43 5.89 -8.36 2.84
N LYS A 44 5.61 -9.65 3.05
CA LYS A 44 5.90 -10.33 4.33
C LYS A 44 7.39 -10.31 4.65
N ASP A 45 8.24 -10.57 3.65
CA ASP A 45 9.69 -10.54 3.82
C ASP A 45 10.17 -9.12 4.18
N LEU A 46 9.65 -8.10 3.48
CA LEU A 46 9.98 -6.70 3.78
C LEU A 46 9.55 -6.28 5.20
N ILE A 47 8.38 -6.72 5.65
CA ILE A 47 7.91 -6.46 7.02
C ILE A 47 8.89 -7.05 8.03
N GLY A 48 9.39 -8.26 7.79
CA GLY A 48 10.39 -8.90 8.65
C GLY A 48 11.73 -8.18 8.63
N ILE A 49 12.29 -7.90 7.44
CA ILE A 49 13.60 -7.26 7.25
C ILE A 49 13.65 -5.89 7.93
N PHE A 50 12.61 -5.08 7.75
CA PHE A 50 12.57 -3.71 8.29
C PHE A 50 11.88 -3.61 9.66
N SER A 51 11.47 -4.75 10.25
CA SER A 51 10.74 -4.79 11.52
C SER A 51 9.54 -3.84 11.53
N ILE A 52 8.75 -3.85 10.46
CA ILE A 52 7.61 -2.93 10.28
C ILE A 52 6.53 -3.23 11.32
N GLN A 53 6.23 -2.26 12.18
CA GLN A 53 5.24 -2.39 13.25
C GLN A 53 3.85 -1.93 12.86
N ARG A 54 3.72 -1.12 11.82
CA ARG A 54 2.46 -0.51 11.40
C ARG A 54 2.29 -0.59 9.90
N LEU A 55 1.21 -1.25 9.47
CA LEU A 55 0.80 -1.26 8.06
C LEU A 55 -0.32 -0.25 7.84
N ILE A 56 -0.09 0.66 6.88
CA ILE A 56 -1.08 1.65 6.46
C ILE A 56 -1.47 1.37 5.00
N ALA A 57 -2.72 0.99 4.79
CA ALA A 57 -3.28 0.75 3.47
C ALA A 57 -3.76 2.06 2.83
N MET A 58 -3.22 2.39 1.67
CA MET A 58 -3.62 3.58 0.91
C MET A 58 -4.82 3.26 0.01
N GLY A 59 -6.03 3.55 0.49
CA GLY A 59 -7.29 3.31 -0.22
C GLY A 59 -7.87 1.90 -0.03
N ASN A 60 -9.08 1.68 -0.57
CA ASN A 60 -9.83 0.43 -0.39
C ASN A 60 -9.11 -0.77 -1.01
N LYS A 61 -8.62 -0.64 -2.26
CA LYS A 61 -7.97 -1.77 -2.95
C LYS A 61 -6.74 -2.29 -2.19
N ALA A 62 -5.91 -1.41 -1.65
CA ALA A 62 -4.76 -1.79 -0.82
C ALA A 62 -5.23 -2.47 0.47
N TYR A 63 -6.27 -1.92 1.12
CA TYR A 63 -6.81 -2.46 2.36
C TYR A 63 -7.37 -3.87 2.15
N ASP A 64 -8.22 -4.06 1.16
CA ASP A 64 -8.84 -5.34 0.84
C ASP A 64 -7.79 -6.39 0.45
N THR A 65 -6.74 -5.97 -0.27
CA THR A 65 -5.62 -6.85 -0.61
C THR A 65 -4.88 -7.32 0.64
N LEU A 66 -4.49 -6.40 1.54
CA LEU A 66 -3.78 -6.76 2.77
C LEU A 66 -4.63 -7.67 3.67
N ARG A 67 -5.93 -7.38 3.77
CA ARG A 67 -6.89 -8.24 4.50
C ARG A 67 -6.97 -9.63 3.86
N GLY A 68 -7.05 -9.70 2.53
CA GLY A 68 -7.06 -10.96 1.79
C GLY A 68 -5.77 -11.78 1.92
N LEU A 69 -4.63 -11.11 2.15
CA LEU A 69 -3.34 -11.74 2.44
C LEU A 69 -3.19 -12.21 3.90
N GLY A 70 -4.20 -11.97 4.74
CA GLY A 70 -4.26 -12.40 6.14
C GLY A 70 -3.75 -11.38 7.15
N PHE A 71 -3.35 -10.17 6.72
CA PHE A 71 -2.91 -9.13 7.65
C PHE A 71 -4.10 -8.58 8.45
N GLN A 72 -4.09 -8.82 9.77
CA GLN A 72 -5.20 -8.41 10.62
C GLN A 72 -5.11 -6.95 11.06
N GLN A 73 -3.91 -6.47 11.38
CA GLN A 73 -3.67 -5.14 11.92
C GLN A 73 -3.26 -4.18 10.80
N VAL A 74 -4.24 -3.72 10.03
CA VAL A 74 -4.04 -2.81 8.89
C VAL A 74 -4.87 -1.57 9.10
N VAL A 75 -4.25 -0.39 9.04
CA VAL A 75 -4.95 0.89 9.17
C VAL A 75 -5.23 1.44 7.77
N LYS A 76 -6.47 1.84 7.48
CA LYS A 76 -6.81 2.39 6.16
C LYS A 76 -6.68 3.90 6.14
N ALA A 77 -5.93 4.44 5.18
CA ALA A 77 -5.91 5.85 4.82
C ALA A 77 -6.68 6.09 3.52
N ARG A 78 -7.32 7.25 3.38
CA ARG A 78 -7.98 7.66 2.13
C ARG A 78 -6.92 7.84 1.03
N HIS A 79 -7.11 7.29 -0.17
CA HIS A 79 -6.18 7.51 -1.27
C HIS A 79 -6.14 8.99 -1.68
N PRO A 80 -4.96 9.59 -1.95
CA PRO A 80 -4.85 11.03 -2.30
C PRO A 80 -5.40 11.40 -3.69
N ALA A 81 -5.78 10.42 -4.50
CA ALA A 81 -6.29 10.62 -5.86
C ALA A 81 -7.75 11.11 -5.86
N HIS A 82 -8.21 11.60 -7.01
CA HIS A 82 -9.59 12.09 -7.22
C HIS A 82 -10.04 13.11 -6.15
N GLY A 83 -9.19 14.10 -5.87
CA GLY A 83 -9.48 15.14 -4.86
C GLY A 83 -9.25 14.70 -3.39
N GLY A 84 -8.84 13.45 -3.14
CA GLY A 84 -8.68 12.90 -1.79
C GLY A 84 -7.48 13.40 -0.99
N LYS A 85 -6.65 14.31 -1.55
CA LYS A 85 -5.40 14.76 -0.92
C LYS A 85 -5.59 15.34 0.48
N ARG A 86 -6.60 16.19 0.69
CA ARG A 86 -6.84 16.84 2.00
C ARG A 86 -7.17 15.80 3.07
N ASP A 87 -8.03 14.85 2.73
CA ASP A 87 -8.44 13.79 3.65
C ASP A 87 -7.33 12.76 3.89
N PHE A 88 -6.52 12.47 2.88
CA PHE A 88 -5.31 11.65 3.04
C PHE A 88 -4.35 12.28 4.05
N ILE A 89 -4.02 13.57 3.90
CA ILE A 89 -3.09 14.27 4.79
C ILE A 89 -3.61 14.26 6.23
N ARG A 90 -4.89 14.61 6.41
CA ARG A 90 -5.54 14.58 7.73
C ARG A 90 -5.50 13.16 8.34
N GLY A 91 -5.91 12.16 7.57
CA GLY A 91 -5.91 10.77 8.04
C GLY A 91 -4.53 10.27 8.41
N ILE A 92 -3.48 10.58 7.63
CA ILE A 92 -2.11 10.22 8.00
C ILE A 92 -1.66 10.93 9.26
N GLN A 93 -2.01 12.20 9.45
CA GLN A 93 -1.68 12.94 10.68
C GLN A 93 -2.36 12.36 11.92
N GLU A 94 -3.60 11.89 11.81
CA GLU A 94 -4.35 11.22 12.89
C GLU A 94 -3.79 9.81 13.16
N ILE A 95 -3.39 9.08 12.11
CA ILE A 95 -2.79 7.75 12.28
C ILE A 95 -1.42 7.85 12.95
N LEU A 96 -0.63 8.88 12.63
CA LEU A 96 0.75 9.05 13.10
C LEU A 96 0.89 9.99 14.30
N SER A 97 -0.20 10.52 14.87
CA SER A 97 -0.17 11.24 16.14
C SER A 97 0.10 10.30 17.29
#